data_AF-A0A7Y9LC60-F1
#
_entry.id   AF-A0A7Y9LC60-F1
#
_cell.length_a   1.000
_cell.length_b   1.000
_cell.length_c   1.000
_cell.angle_alpha   90.00
_cell.angle_beta   90.00
_cell.angle_gamma   90.00
#
_symmetry.space_group_name_H-M   'P 1'
#
loop_
_entity.id
_entity.type
_entity.pdbx_description
1 polymer ?
#
loop_
_entity_poly.entity_id
_entity_poly.type
_entity_poly.pdbx_seq_one_letter_code
_entity_poly.pdbx_strand_id
1 'polypeptide(L)'
;MTAPPEVRIATLPAFPDRPNEDLVLARDGVIVLLDGAGNLKHLASGCSHGVHWYVNRLGPALLGHATDPATPLPEALRLAIMDVRPQHGGACDLDHPNSPSATVIVTRLTDRLESLVLADSTLIVTGPDEGPTVVTDDRLDRLVTRLRSEGHPTAPGWMTPYRNRPGGFWVAGTDPAAADQAMIRSWPREEVDVFALLSDGAARGVDLFHDQDWPTVFATLAADGPMAVLEQVRQLEAADADRAGWPRAKVNDDATIAYVELG
;
A
#
# COMPACT_ATOMS: atom_id res chain seq x y z
N MET A 1 5.35 31.59 -9.76
CA MET A 1 4.29 30.59 -9.53
C MET A 1 4.88 29.27 -10.01
N THR A 2 5.12 28.35 -9.09
CA THR A 2 5.51 26.97 -9.42
C THR A 2 4.38 26.31 -10.20
N ALA A 3 4.70 25.45 -11.16
CA ALA A 3 3.70 24.68 -11.87
C ALA A 3 2.93 23.79 -10.88
N PRO A 4 1.63 23.53 -11.11
CA PRO A 4 0.92 22.54 -10.31
C PRO A 4 1.60 21.17 -10.46
N PRO A 5 1.64 20.33 -9.42
CA PRO A 5 2.17 18.98 -9.51
C PRO A 5 1.51 18.19 -10.64
N GLU A 6 2.30 17.49 -11.44
CA GLU A 6 1.78 16.51 -12.40
C GLU A 6 1.61 15.17 -11.68
N VAL A 7 0.42 14.58 -11.78
CA VAL A 7 0.11 13.28 -11.16
C VAL A 7 -0.22 12.28 -12.26
N ARG A 8 0.60 11.23 -12.38
CA ARG A 8 0.43 10.12 -13.31
C ARG A 8 0.09 8.86 -12.52
N ILE A 9 -1.02 8.21 -12.86
CA ILE A 9 -1.53 7.03 -12.16
C ILE A 9 -1.67 5.88 -13.15
N ALA A 10 -1.25 4.68 -12.75
CA ALA A 10 -1.58 3.44 -13.44
C ALA A 10 -2.01 2.37 -12.43
N THR A 11 -2.90 1.49 -12.87
CA THR A 11 -3.34 0.36 -12.07
C THR A 11 -3.66 -0.82 -12.98
N LEU A 12 -3.30 -2.03 -12.55
CA LEU A 12 -3.60 -3.29 -13.23
C LEU A 12 -4.16 -4.28 -12.21
N PRO A 13 -5.36 -4.86 -12.44
CA PRO A 13 -5.82 -5.95 -11.59
C PRO A 13 -4.91 -7.18 -11.77
N ALA A 14 -4.84 -8.03 -10.76
CA ALA A 14 -4.15 -9.33 -10.79
C ALA A 14 -4.69 -10.19 -11.95
N PHE A 15 -6.00 -10.13 -12.17
CA PHE A 15 -6.70 -10.85 -13.22
C PHE A 15 -7.83 -10.00 -13.83
N PRO A 16 -8.05 -10.04 -15.16
CA PRO A 16 -9.09 -9.22 -15.81
C PRO A 16 -10.53 -9.51 -15.36
N ASP A 17 -10.79 -10.69 -14.81
CA ASP A 17 -12.11 -11.16 -14.38
C ASP A 17 -12.40 -10.93 -12.89
N ARG A 18 -11.53 -10.20 -12.18
CA ARG A 18 -11.65 -9.93 -10.74
C ARG A 18 -11.63 -8.43 -10.47
N PRO A 19 -12.34 -7.96 -9.43
CA PRO A 19 -12.19 -6.59 -8.99
C PRO A 19 -10.75 -6.35 -8.54
N ASN A 20 -10.23 -5.17 -8.86
CA ASN A 20 -8.97 -4.69 -8.31
C ASN A 20 -9.19 -4.33 -6.83
N GLU A 21 -8.42 -4.93 -5.94
CA GLU A 21 -8.46 -4.68 -4.51
C GLU A 21 -7.52 -3.55 -4.07
N ASP A 22 -6.74 -2.98 -5.00
CA ASP A 22 -6.08 -1.68 -4.82
C ASP A 22 -7.04 -0.51 -5.09
N LEU A 23 -6.74 0.63 -4.48
CA LEU A 23 -7.39 1.91 -4.76
C LEU A 23 -6.37 3.04 -4.67
N VAL A 24 -6.45 3.98 -5.62
CA VAL A 24 -5.70 5.22 -5.59
C VAL A 24 -6.60 6.42 -5.85
N LEU A 25 -6.49 7.45 -5.01
CA LEU A 25 -7.27 8.69 -5.12
C LEU A 25 -6.36 9.89 -4.92
N ALA A 26 -6.58 10.96 -5.68
CA ALA A 26 -5.84 12.21 -5.55
C ALA A 26 -6.79 13.41 -5.52
N ARG A 27 -6.61 14.34 -4.56
CA ARG A 27 -7.36 15.60 -4.46
C ARG A 27 -6.59 16.61 -3.63
N ASP A 28 -6.55 17.87 -4.08
CA ASP A 28 -6.00 19.01 -3.32
C ASP A 28 -4.60 18.78 -2.71
N GLY A 29 -3.70 18.18 -3.50
CA GLY A 29 -2.33 17.86 -3.04
C GLY A 29 -2.22 16.63 -2.13
N VAL A 30 -3.32 15.94 -1.86
CA VAL A 30 -3.36 14.68 -1.13
C VAL A 30 -3.46 13.51 -2.10
N ILE A 31 -2.67 12.46 -1.88
CA ILE A 31 -2.78 11.18 -2.58
C ILE A 31 -2.92 10.07 -1.56
N VAL A 32 -3.91 9.22 -1.77
CA VAL A 32 -4.16 8.00 -0.98
C VAL A 32 -3.95 6.81 -1.91
N LEU A 33 -3.09 5.87 -1.52
CA LEU A 33 -2.96 4.54 -2.11
C LEU A 33 -3.28 3.50 -1.04
N LEU A 34 -4.22 2.62 -1.34
CA LEU A 34 -4.60 1.47 -0.53
C LEU A 34 -4.34 0.22 -1.34
N ASP A 35 -3.71 -0.77 -0.75
CA ASP A 35 -3.60 -2.12 -1.31
C ASP A 35 -4.33 -3.09 -0.39
N GLY A 36 -5.31 -3.78 -1.00
CA GLY A 36 -6.31 -4.56 -0.31
C GLY A 36 -5.74 -5.86 0.24
N ALA A 37 -5.75 -5.99 1.57
CA ALA A 37 -5.29 -7.19 2.24
C ALA A 37 -6.45 -8.02 2.81
N GLY A 38 -6.63 -9.22 2.26
CA GLY A 38 -7.59 -10.22 2.72
C GLY A 38 -6.99 -11.63 2.78
N ASN A 39 -7.70 -12.53 3.45
CA ASN A 39 -7.27 -13.93 3.52
C ASN A 39 -7.72 -14.72 2.30
N LEU A 40 -7.12 -15.91 2.15
CA LEU A 40 -7.54 -16.89 1.17
C LEU A 40 -9.05 -17.17 1.31
N LYS A 41 -9.73 -17.34 0.17
CA LYS A 41 -11.21 -17.47 0.07
C LYS A 41 -11.85 -18.54 0.97
N HIS A 42 -11.07 -19.48 1.51
CA HIS A 42 -11.53 -20.57 2.37
C HIS A 42 -11.40 -20.29 3.87
N LEU A 43 -10.75 -19.18 4.27
CA LEU A 43 -10.67 -18.77 5.67
C LEU A 43 -11.85 -17.84 6.00
N ALA A 44 -12.47 -18.07 7.15
CA ALA A 44 -13.47 -17.15 7.66
C ALA A 44 -12.84 -15.77 7.88
N SER A 45 -13.50 -14.73 7.35
CA SER A 45 -13.14 -13.32 7.58
C SER A 45 -13.88 -12.72 8.77
N GLY A 46 -14.96 -13.36 9.24
CA GLY A 46 -15.88 -12.77 10.21
C GLY A 46 -16.83 -11.73 9.62
N CYS A 47 -16.78 -11.44 8.31
CA CYS A 47 -17.62 -10.40 7.71
C CYS A 47 -18.13 -10.77 6.31
N SER A 48 -19.34 -10.31 5.98
CA SER A 48 -19.96 -10.49 4.66
C SER A 48 -19.37 -9.60 3.57
N HIS A 49 -18.65 -8.55 3.95
CA HIS A 49 -17.99 -7.64 3.01
C HIS A 49 -16.59 -8.15 2.63
N GLY A 50 -16.21 -7.92 1.37
CA GLY A 50 -14.88 -8.25 0.84
C GLY A 50 -13.89 -7.08 0.93
N VAL A 51 -12.64 -7.35 0.53
CA VAL A 51 -11.55 -6.36 0.51
C VAL A 51 -11.85 -5.23 -0.45
N HIS A 52 -12.28 -5.53 -1.67
CA HIS A 52 -12.70 -4.50 -2.63
C HIS A 52 -13.75 -3.52 -2.05
N TRP A 53 -14.73 -4.02 -1.28
CA TRP A 53 -15.70 -3.15 -0.61
C TRP A 53 -15.00 -2.26 0.41
N TYR A 54 -14.10 -2.81 1.21
CA TYR A 54 -13.43 -2.10 2.30
C TYR A 54 -12.56 -0.96 1.79
N VAL A 55 -11.71 -1.20 0.78
CA VAL A 55 -10.88 -0.14 0.18
C VAL A 55 -11.73 0.98 -0.43
N ASN A 56 -12.86 0.64 -1.06
CA ASN A 56 -13.80 1.61 -1.62
C ASN A 56 -14.59 2.40 -0.56
N ARG A 57 -14.56 1.98 0.72
CA ARG A 57 -15.09 2.77 1.85
C ARG A 57 -14.00 3.58 2.54
N LEU A 58 -12.85 2.97 2.78
CA LEU A 58 -11.73 3.58 3.49
C LEU A 58 -11.10 4.73 2.70
N GLY A 59 -10.87 4.54 1.39
CA GLY A 59 -10.16 5.52 0.57
C GLY A 59 -10.83 6.89 0.53
N PRO A 60 -12.12 7.00 0.16
CA PRO A 60 -12.81 8.29 0.14
C PRO A 60 -12.91 8.94 1.53
N ALA A 61 -13.08 8.15 2.60
CA ALA A 61 -13.12 8.66 3.97
C ALA A 61 -11.76 9.24 4.38
N LEU A 62 -10.66 8.51 4.12
CA LEU A 62 -9.29 8.94 4.39
C LEU A 62 -8.95 10.19 3.58
N LEU A 63 -9.25 10.22 2.28
CA LEU A 63 -9.03 11.40 1.46
C LEU A 63 -9.81 12.61 2.01
N GLY A 64 -11.04 12.40 2.47
CA GLY A 64 -11.87 13.41 3.15
C GLY A 64 -11.14 14.08 4.30
N HIS A 65 -10.70 13.30 5.27
CA HIS A 65 -10.02 13.81 6.47
C HIS A 65 -8.61 14.35 6.17
N ALA A 66 -7.86 13.70 5.28
CA ALA A 66 -6.47 14.09 4.98
C ALA A 66 -6.38 15.42 4.24
N THR A 67 -7.41 15.83 3.49
CA THR A 67 -7.43 17.15 2.82
C THR A 67 -7.56 18.33 3.78
N ASP A 68 -7.94 18.13 5.04
CA ASP A 68 -7.87 19.18 6.04
C ASP A 68 -6.44 19.28 6.61
N PRO A 69 -5.68 20.35 6.34
CA PRO A 69 -4.32 20.51 6.86
C PRO A 69 -4.26 20.60 8.39
N ALA A 70 -5.36 20.93 9.07
CA ALA A 70 -5.42 20.93 10.53
C ALA A 70 -5.49 19.51 11.13
N THR A 71 -5.82 18.51 10.32
CA THR A 71 -5.91 17.10 10.73
C THR A 71 -4.58 16.39 10.43
N PRO A 72 -3.83 15.90 11.43
CA PRO A 72 -2.63 15.09 11.20
C PRO A 72 -2.97 13.78 10.45
N LEU A 73 -2.08 13.30 9.57
CA LEU A 73 -2.33 12.09 8.77
C LEU A 73 -2.70 10.83 9.61
N PRO A 74 -2.08 10.56 10.78
CA PRO A 74 -2.53 9.46 11.64
C PRO A 74 -3.97 9.62 12.12
N GLU A 75 -4.37 10.85 12.46
CA GLU A 75 -5.73 11.13 12.90
C GLU A 75 -6.72 11.00 11.73
N ALA A 76 -6.33 11.43 10.53
CA ALA A 76 -7.14 11.24 9.32
C ALA A 76 -7.41 9.74 9.06
N LEU A 77 -6.40 8.87 9.20
CA LEU A 77 -6.59 7.42 9.07
C LEU A 77 -7.45 6.84 10.19
N ARG A 78 -7.24 7.27 11.44
CA ARG A 78 -8.09 6.86 12.57
C ARG A 78 -9.55 7.19 12.32
N LEU A 79 -9.85 8.44 11.95
CA LEU A 79 -11.21 8.91 11.68
C LEU A 79 -11.83 8.16 10.49
N ALA A 80 -11.05 7.92 9.43
CA ALA A 80 -11.51 7.14 8.29
C ALA A 80 -11.90 5.70 8.68
N ILE A 81 -11.09 5.01 9.50
CA ILE A 81 -11.43 3.68 10.02
C ILE A 81 -12.70 3.76 10.86
N MET A 82 -12.82 4.77 11.73
CA MET A 82 -14.01 4.98 12.58
C MET A 82 -15.28 5.24 11.76
N ASP A 83 -15.19 5.94 10.63
CA ASP A 83 -16.32 6.18 9.73
C ASP A 83 -16.77 4.92 8.98
N VAL A 84 -15.84 4.04 8.61
CA VAL A 84 -16.14 2.78 7.91
C VAL A 84 -16.67 1.72 8.88
N ARG A 85 -16.16 1.68 10.11
CA ARG A 85 -16.51 0.68 11.13
C ARG A 85 -18.01 0.43 11.29
N PRO A 86 -18.92 1.43 11.45
CA PRO A 86 -20.35 1.18 11.56
C PRO A 86 -21.00 0.66 10.27
N GLN A 87 -20.38 0.89 9.10
CA GLN A 87 -20.92 0.47 7.79
C GLN A 87 -20.85 -1.04 7.57
N HIS A 88 -20.02 -1.76 8.33
CA HIS A 88 -20.00 -3.22 8.32
C HIS A 88 -21.32 -3.84 8.83
N GLY A 89 -22.06 -3.13 9.69
CA GLY A 89 -23.30 -3.61 10.30
C GLY A 89 -23.10 -4.69 11.36
N GLY A 90 -24.18 -5.04 12.07
CA GLY A 90 -24.13 -5.95 13.23
C GLY A 90 -23.91 -7.43 12.91
N ALA A 91 -23.86 -7.82 11.63
CA ALA A 91 -23.62 -9.19 11.21
C ALA A 91 -22.12 -9.52 11.02
N CYS A 92 -21.24 -8.50 11.04
CA CYS A 92 -19.80 -8.69 10.95
C CYS A 92 -19.17 -8.71 12.36
N ASP A 93 -18.31 -9.70 12.58
CA ASP A 93 -17.37 -9.75 13.71
C ASP A 93 -16.15 -8.88 13.38
N LEU A 94 -16.16 -7.66 13.91
CA LEU A 94 -15.09 -6.68 13.68
C LEU A 94 -13.82 -6.99 14.46
N ASP A 95 -13.87 -7.89 15.44
CA ASP A 95 -12.68 -8.32 16.19
C ASP A 95 -12.01 -9.53 15.50
N HIS A 96 -12.61 -10.05 14.43
CA HIS A 96 -12.05 -11.15 13.67
C HIS A 96 -10.74 -10.72 12.99
N PRO A 97 -9.60 -11.38 13.26
CA PRO A 97 -8.27 -10.98 12.76
C PRO A 97 -8.07 -11.17 11.25
N ASN A 98 -9.10 -11.67 10.57
CA ASN A 98 -9.13 -11.88 9.13
C ASN A 98 -10.17 -11.00 8.42
N SER A 99 -10.75 -10.03 9.14
CA SER A 99 -11.60 -9.00 8.54
C SER A 99 -10.85 -8.30 7.40
N PRO A 100 -11.57 -7.80 6.37
CA PRO A 100 -10.97 -6.99 5.32
C PRO A 100 -10.09 -5.87 5.88
N SER A 101 -8.92 -5.69 5.28
CA SER A 101 -7.95 -4.69 5.68
C SER A 101 -7.24 -4.13 4.45
N ALA A 102 -6.39 -3.13 4.64
CA ALA A 102 -5.54 -2.61 3.59
C ALA A 102 -4.19 -2.15 4.15
N THR A 103 -3.16 -2.15 3.30
CA THR A 103 -2.02 -1.26 3.47
C THR A 103 -2.49 0.19 3.26
N VAL A 104 -1.70 1.16 3.72
CA VAL A 104 -2.02 2.57 3.49
C VAL A 104 -0.74 3.34 3.17
N ILE A 105 -0.73 4.04 2.05
CA ILE A 105 0.08 5.24 1.90
C ILE A 105 -0.85 6.43 1.74
N VAL A 106 -0.64 7.47 2.55
CA VAL A 106 -1.23 8.79 2.28
C VAL A 106 -0.12 9.83 2.29
N THR A 107 -0.07 10.65 1.25
CA THR A 107 0.79 11.82 1.18
C THR A 107 -0.05 13.09 1.12
N ARG A 108 0.48 14.18 1.68
CA ARG A 108 -0.11 15.52 1.59
C ARG A 108 0.99 16.52 1.26
N LEU A 109 0.81 17.24 0.17
CA LEU A 109 1.72 18.27 -0.28
C LEU A 109 1.17 19.66 0.02
N THR A 110 1.88 20.40 0.87
CA THR A 110 1.66 21.83 1.15
C THR A 110 2.96 22.59 0.85
N ASP A 111 3.46 23.36 1.82
CA ASP A 111 4.84 23.79 1.95
C ASP A 111 5.82 22.64 2.29
N ARG A 112 5.30 21.45 2.57
CA ARG A 112 6.06 20.22 2.85
C ARG A 112 5.37 19.03 2.20
N LEU A 113 6.12 17.96 1.93
CA LEU A 113 5.55 16.64 1.68
C LEU A 113 5.44 15.92 3.02
N GLU A 114 4.23 15.73 3.52
CA GLU A 114 3.94 14.84 4.65
C GLU A 114 3.54 13.47 4.11
N SER A 115 3.92 12.41 4.83
CA SER A 115 3.49 11.05 4.48
C SER A 115 3.20 10.20 5.70
N LEU A 116 2.29 9.25 5.50
CA LEU A 116 2.01 8.13 6.38
C LEU A 116 2.09 6.86 5.54
N VAL A 117 2.90 5.90 5.99
CA VAL A 117 3.05 4.56 5.39
C VAL A 117 2.71 3.50 6.46
N LEU A 118 1.76 2.63 6.17
CA LEU A 118 1.34 1.53 7.02
C LEU A 118 1.35 0.23 6.21
N ALA A 119 2.06 -0.78 6.71
CA ALA A 119 2.33 -2.04 6.01
C ALA A 119 3.26 -1.90 4.79
N ASP A 120 3.20 -2.87 3.90
CA ASP A 120 4.22 -3.23 2.93
C ASP A 120 4.07 -2.56 1.54
N SER A 121 3.27 -1.50 1.44
CA SER A 121 3.33 -0.61 0.28
C SER A 121 4.50 0.37 0.40
N THR A 122 5.07 0.77 -0.73
CA THR A 122 6.34 1.51 -0.80
C THR A 122 6.14 2.95 -1.28
N LEU A 123 6.69 3.91 -0.51
CA LEU A 123 6.85 5.31 -0.92
C LEU A 123 8.30 5.55 -1.32
N ILE A 124 8.51 6.14 -2.50
CA ILE A 124 9.83 6.60 -2.98
C ILE A 124 9.79 8.11 -3.10
N VAL A 125 10.80 8.80 -2.59
CA VAL A 125 10.95 10.27 -2.69
C VAL A 125 12.35 10.57 -3.20
N THR A 126 12.46 11.48 -4.18
CA THR A 126 13.76 11.99 -4.65
C THR A 126 13.78 13.51 -4.64
N GLY A 127 14.95 14.05 -4.35
CA GLY A 127 15.25 15.48 -4.43
C GLY A 127 16.44 15.74 -5.38
N PRO A 128 16.90 16.99 -5.44
CA PRO A 128 17.88 17.43 -6.45
C PRO A 128 19.28 16.85 -6.27
N ASP A 129 19.68 16.53 -5.04
CA ASP A 129 21.08 16.22 -4.68
C ASP A 129 21.29 14.80 -4.11
N GLU A 130 20.23 13.99 -3.97
CA GLU A 130 20.29 12.67 -3.32
C GLU A 130 19.64 11.55 -4.15
N GLY A 131 20.11 10.33 -3.95
CA GLY A 131 19.46 9.13 -4.49
C GLY A 131 18.06 8.91 -3.86
N PRO A 132 17.27 7.96 -4.40
CA PRO A 132 15.91 7.75 -3.92
C PRO A 132 15.87 7.33 -2.44
N THR A 133 15.10 8.07 -1.66
CA THR A 133 14.70 7.66 -0.31
C THR A 133 13.50 6.74 -0.41
N VAL A 134 13.64 5.53 0.10
CA VAL A 134 12.59 4.50 0.07
C VAL A 134 12.03 4.30 1.48
N VAL A 135 10.70 4.32 1.60
CA VAL A 135 9.97 4.17 2.84
C VAL A 135 8.92 3.08 2.69
N THR A 136 9.13 1.98 3.40
CA THR A 136 8.25 0.81 3.44
C THR A 136 8.20 0.31 4.88
N ASP A 137 7.03 -0.08 5.38
CA ASP A 137 6.94 -0.75 6.68
C ASP A 137 7.20 -2.26 6.53
N ASP A 138 8.46 -2.62 6.78
CA ASP A 138 9.05 -3.95 6.66
C ASP A 138 8.78 -4.87 7.87
N ARG A 139 7.87 -4.51 8.79
CA ARG A 139 7.53 -5.38 9.94
C ARG A 139 7.01 -6.75 9.51
N LEU A 140 6.23 -6.82 8.44
CA LEU A 140 5.73 -8.10 7.93
C LEU A 140 6.89 -8.96 7.40
N ASP A 141 7.76 -8.41 6.56
CA ASP A 141 8.90 -9.15 6.01
C ASP A 141 9.84 -9.66 7.12
N ARG A 142 10.22 -8.80 8.07
CA ARG A 142 11.04 -9.21 9.22
C ARG A 142 10.38 -10.31 10.05
N LEU A 143 9.08 -10.22 10.27
CA LEU A 143 8.31 -11.25 10.97
C LEU A 143 8.37 -12.57 10.20
N VAL A 144 8.13 -12.55 8.89
CA VAL A 144 8.16 -13.73 8.04
C VAL A 144 9.54 -14.39 8.04
N THR A 145 10.59 -13.58 7.86
CA THR A 145 11.99 -14.03 7.89
C THR A 145 12.33 -14.69 9.22
N ARG A 146 11.98 -14.05 10.34
CA ARG A 146 12.20 -14.59 11.69
C ARG A 146 11.47 -15.92 11.88
N LEU A 147 10.17 -15.98 11.62
CA LEU A 147 9.36 -17.19 11.85
C LEU A 147 9.82 -18.36 10.97
N ARG A 148 10.25 -18.09 9.73
CA ARG A 148 10.87 -19.10 8.87
C ARG A 148 12.18 -19.62 9.45
N SER A 149 13.05 -18.74 9.96
CA SER A 149 14.30 -19.16 10.61
C SER A 149 14.09 -20.00 11.88
N GLU A 150 12.97 -19.77 12.56
CA GLU A 150 12.52 -20.54 13.74
C GLU A 150 11.82 -21.86 13.36
N GLY A 151 11.64 -22.14 12.06
CA GLY A 151 11.03 -23.39 11.57
C GLY A 151 9.50 -23.41 11.64
N HIS A 152 8.83 -22.26 11.74
CA HIS A 152 7.37 -22.20 11.73
C HIS A 152 6.80 -22.64 10.38
N PRO A 153 5.74 -23.47 10.36
CA PRO A 153 5.11 -23.91 9.12
C PRO A 153 4.35 -22.77 8.43
N THR A 154 4.56 -22.62 7.13
CA THR A 154 3.87 -21.64 6.26
C THR A 154 2.56 -22.23 5.73
N ALA A 155 1.58 -22.41 6.61
CA ALA A 155 0.24 -22.90 6.26
C ALA A 155 -0.78 -21.74 6.11
N PRO A 156 -1.87 -21.87 5.34
CA PRO A 156 -2.94 -20.87 5.29
C PRO A 156 -3.31 -20.27 6.66
N GLY A 157 -3.31 -18.94 6.78
CA GLY A 157 -3.69 -18.24 8.02
C GLY A 157 -2.61 -18.19 9.12
N TRP A 158 -1.40 -18.69 8.87
CA TRP A 158 -0.33 -18.71 9.88
C TRP A 158 0.07 -17.31 10.42
N MET A 159 -0.21 -16.24 9.66
CA MET A 159 0.06 -14.86 10.05
C MET A 159 -1.06 -14.22 10.89
N THR A 160 -2.25 -14.83 10.93
CA THR A 160 -3.42 -14.32 11.65
C THR A 160 -3.13 -13.95 13.12
N PRO A 161 -2.38 -14.74 13.91
CA PRO A 161 -2.08 -14.39 15.30
C PRO A 161 -1.21 -13.14 15.48
N TYR A 162 -0.54 -12.68 14.41
CA TYR A 162 0.41 -11.57 14.45
C TYR A 162 -0.15 -10.27 13.81
N ARG A 163 -1.31 -10.34 13.15
CA ARG A 163 -1.93 -9.16 12.53
C ARG A 163 -2.49 -8.23 13.59
N ASN A 164 -2.16 -6.94 13.49
CA ASN A 164 -2.56 -5.88 14.42
C ASN A 164 -2.24 -6.22 15.88
N ARG A 165 -1.02 -6.74 16.11
CA ARG A 165 -0.52 -7.09 17.44
C ARG A 165 0.90 -6.53 17.64
N PRO A 166 1.24 -6.13 18.87
CA PRO A 166 2.63 -5.85 19.23
C PRO A 166 3.54 -7.04 18.91
N GLY A 167 4.70 -6.78 18.32
CA GLY A 167 5.65 -7.82 17.87
C GLY A 167 5.24 -8.56 16.58
N GLY A 168 4.11 -8.18 15.97
CA GLY A 168 3.66 -8.61 14.67
C GLY A 168 3.76 -7.51 13.63
N PHE A 169 2.72 -7.40 12.79
CA PHE A 169 2.60 -6.39 11.73
C PHE A 169 1.24 -5.69 11.81
N TRP A 170 1.11 -4.55 11.14
CA TRP A 170 -0.07 -3.70 11.24
C TRP A 170 -0.63 -3.38 9.87
N VAL A 171 -1.95 -3.38 9.76
CA VAL A 171 -2.73 -3.03 8.57
C VAL A 171 -3.95 -2.22 9.00
N ALA A 172 -4.47 -1.38 8.11
CA ALA A 172 -5.70 -0.66 8.34
C ALA A 172 -6.90 -1.61 8.22
N GLY A 173 -7.27 -2.25 9.33
CA GLY A 173 -8.50 -3.02 9.47
C GLY A 173 -9.54 -2.24 10.29
N THR A 174 -10.29 -2.96 11.11
CA THR A 174 -11.40 -2.42 11.92
C THR A 174 -10.97 -1.70 13.21
N ASP A 175 -9.71 -1.87 13.63
CA ASP A 175 -9.14 -1.23 14.83
C ASP A 175 -8.50 0.12 14.45
N PRO A 176 -9.06 1.27 14.90
CA PRO A 176 -8.49 2.58 14.60
C PRO A 176 -7.10 2.80 15.20
N ALA A 177 -6.68 2.00 16.20
CA ALA A 177 -5.34 2.10 16.78
C ALA A 177 -4.23 1.67 15.80
N ALA A 178 -4.55 0.99 14.70
CA ALA A 178 -3.59 0.69 13.64
C ALA A 178 -2.97 1.98 13.05
N ALA A 179 -3.68 3.11 13.09
CA ALA A 179 -3.16 4.39 12.62
C ALA A 179 -1.94 4.89 13.42
N ASP A 180 -1.85 4.57 14.71
CA ASP A 180 -0.71 4.94 15.57
C ASP A 180 0.57 4.19 15.22
N GLN A 181 0.44 3.14 14.42
CA GLN A 181 1.52 2.23 14.11
C GLN A 181 2.18 2.56 12.78
N ALA A 182 1.67 3.55 12.06
CA ALA A 182 2.18 3.95 10.77
C ALA A 182 3.51 4.72 10.89
N MET A 183 4.35 4.58 9.87
CA MET A 183 5.58 5.35 9.71
C MET A 183 5.24 6.73 9.15
N ILE A 184 5.64 7.77 9.88
CA ILE A 184 5.45 9.16 9.46
C ILE A 184 6.78 9.75 8.98
N ARG A 185 6.75 10.47 7.87
CA ARG A 185 7.88 11.24 7.35
C ARG A 185 7.41 12.61 6.85
N SER A 186 8.32 13.58 6.86
CA SER A 186 8.07 14.91 6.32
C SER A 186 9.34 15.47 5.70
N TRP A 187 9.22 15.99 4.48
CA TRP A 187 10.29 16.66 3.74
C TRP A 187 9.88 18.10 3.43
N PRO A 188 10.78 19.10 3.53
CA PRO A 188 10.54 20.42 2.96
C PRO A 188 10.21 20.29 1.46
N ARG A 189 9.30 21.13 0.94
CA ARG A 189 8.88 21.07 -0.47
C ARG A 189 10.05 21.25 -1.43
N GLU A 190 11.05 22.06 -1.06
CA GLU A 190 12.25 22.35 -1.83
C GLU A 190 13.23 21.17 -1.90
N GLU A 191 13.09 20.16 -1.04
CA GLU A 191 13.90 18.93 -1.05
C GLU A 191 13.22 17.79 -1.83
N VAL A 192 12.05 18.05 -2.42
CA VAL A 192 11.30 17.06 -3.19
C VAL A 192 11.09 17.56 -4.61
N ASP A 193 11.66 16.84 -5.55
CA ASP A 193 11.40 17.03 -6.98
C ASP A 193 10.29 16.09 -7.44
N VAL A 194 10.24 14.88 -6.88
CA VAL A 194 9.32 13.84 -7.35
C VAL A 194 9.18 12.73 -6.30
N PHE A 195 8.00 12.13 -6.26
CA PHE A 195 7.74 10.97 -5.42
C PHE A 195 6.78 9.97 -6.08
N ALA A 196 6.84 8.72 -5.63
CA ALA A 196 6.01 7.63 -6.13
C ALA A 196 5.44 6.79 -4.98
N LEU A 197 4.17 6.42 -5.07
CA LEU A 197 3.50 5.47 -4.19
C LEU A 197 3.25 4.19 -4.99
N LEU A 198 3.64 3.04 -4.45
CA LEU A 198 3.52 1.74 -5.09
C LEU A 198 2.86 0.74 -4.14
N SER A 199 1.86 0.00 -4.61
CA SER A 199 1.38 -1.20 -3.89
C SER A 199 2.45 -2.30 -3.90
N ASP A 200 2.30 -3.34 -3.06
CA ASP A 200 3.27 -4.42 -3.00
C ASP A 200 3.39 -5.12 -4.37
N GLY A 201 2.28 -5.22 -5.10
CA GLY A 201 2.21 -5.77 -6.44
C GLY A 201 3.01 -4.99 -7.47
N ALA A 202 3.05 -3.66 -7.35
CA ALA A 202 3.87 -2.80 -8.21
C ALA A 202 5.36 -2.86 -7.84
N ALA A 203 5.70 -3.21 -6.60
CA ALA A 203 7.07 -3.33 -6.10
C ALA A 203 7.75 -4.68 -6.43
N ARG A 204 7.00 -5.67 -6.93
CA ARG A 204 7.47 -7.06 -7.13
C ARG A 204 8.72 -7.19 -7.99
N GLY A 205 8.95 -6.30 -8.95
CA GLY A 205 10.18 -6.31 -9.76
C GLY A 205 11.45 -6.20 -8.91
N VAL A 206 11.37 -5.42 -7.82
CA VAL A 206 12.45 -5.21 -6.85
C VAL A 206 12.38 -6.25 -5.73
N ASP A 207 11.23 -6.35 -5.05
CA ASP A 207 11.13 -7.04 -3.76
C ASP A 207 10.97 -8.56 -3.88
N LEU A 208 10.40 -9.04 -4.99
CA LEU A 208 10.14 -10.47 -5.20
C LEU A 208 11.09 -11.06 -6.24
N PHE A 209 11.16 -10.45 -7.42
CA PHE A 209 11.94 -10.99 -8.53
C PHE A 209 13.42 -10.61 -8.46
N HIS A 210 13.75 -9.51 -7.78
CA HIS A 210 15.11 -8.95 -7.69
C HIS A 210 15.75 -8.70 -9.07
N ASP A 211 14.93 -8.44 -10.09
CA ASP A 211 15.36 -8.13 -11.45
C ASP A 211 15.62 -6.62 -11.62
N GLN A 212 15.06 -5.82 -10.71
CA GLN A 212 15.14 -4.36 -10.72
C GLN A 212 15.65 -3.81 -9.39
N ASP A 213 16.10 -2.56 -9.41
CA ASP A 213 16.35 -1.74 -8.24
C ASP A 213 15.54 -0.45 -8.29
N TRP A 214 15.44 0.24 -7.15
CA TRP A 214 14.66 1.48 -7.05
C TRP A 214 15.14 2.59 -8.00
N PRO A 215 16.45 2.84 -8.20
CA PRO A 215 16.91 3.79 -9.22
C PRO A 215 16.41 3.46 -10.63
N THR A 216 16.42 2.19 -11.04
CA THR A 216 15.93 1.76 -12.35
C THR A 216 14.42 1.95 -12.48
N VAL A 217 13.65 1.53 -11.47
CA VAL A 217 12.19 1.74 -11.44
C VAL A 217 11.87 3.23 -11.58
N PHE A 218 12.58 4.09 -10.85
CA PHE A 218 12.33 5.52 -10.86
C PHE A 218 12.69 6.18 -12.20
N ALA A 219 13.77 5.73 -12.84
CA ALA A 219 14.12 6.15 -14.19
C ALA A 219 13.04 5.76 -15.21
N THR A 220 12.47 4.55 -15.11
CA THR A 220 11.34 4.12 -15.94
C THR A 220 10.08 4.95 -15.67
N LEU A 221 9.76 5.25 -14.41
CA LEU A 221 8.62 6.13 -14.08
C LEU A 221 8.76 7.51 -14.74
N ALA A 222 9.95 8.10 -14.67
CA ALA A 222 10.22 9.40 -15.29
C ALA A 222 10.07 9.33 -16.81
N ALA A 223 10.73 8.36 -17.46
CA ALA A 223 10.83 8.27 -18.91
C ALA A 223 9.56 7.75 -19.59
N ASP A 224 9.01 6.65 -19.08
CA ASP A 224 7.96 5.85 -19.75
C ASP A 224 6.64 5.83 -18.97
N GLY A 225 6.66 6.28 -17.70
CA GLY A 225 5.48 6.39 -16.86
C GLY A 225 5.11 5.12 -16.08
N PRO A 226 4.10 5.22 -15.21
CA PRO A 226 3.74 4.15 -14.28
C PRO A 226 3.25 2.88 -14.96
N MET A 227 2.58 2.96 -16.11
CA MET A 227 2.10 1.76 -16.82
C MET A 227 3.27 0.88 -17.30
N ALA A 228 4.38 1.48 -17.74
CA ALA A 228 5.54 0.71 -18.21
C ALA A 228 6.15 -0.15 -17.10
N VAL A 229 6.23 0.36 -15.87
CA VAL A 229 6.68 -0.40 -14.70
C VAL A 229 5.72 -1.56 -14.42
N LEU A 230 4.40 -1.32 -14.44
CA LEU A 230 3.40 -2.37 -14.21
C LEU A 230 3.46 -3.46 -15.30
N GLU A 231 3.68 -3.10 -16.56
CA GLU A 231 3.85 -4.06 -17.66
C GLU A 231 5.11 -4.90 -17.49
N GLN A 232 6.22 -4.32 -17.02
CA GLN A 232 7.45 -5.07 -16.70
C GLN A 232 7.21 -6.08 -15.57
N VAL A 233 6.49 -5.69 -14.50
CA VAL A 233 6.08 -6.63 -13.45
C VAL A 233 5.27 -7.79 -14.03
N ARG A 234 4.29 -7.52 -14.90
CA ARG A 234 3.48 -8.56 -15.53
C ARG A 234 4.30 -9.49 -16.43
N GLN A 235 5.34 -8.98 -17.09
CA GLN A 235 6.28 -9.81 -17.87
C GLN A 235 7.07 -10.77 -16.98
N LEU A 236 7.57 -10.30 -15.84
CA LEU A 236 8.27 -11.15 -14.86
C LEU A 236 7.34 -12.23 -14.29
N GLU A 237 6.10 -11.87 -13.95
CA GLU A 237 5.10 -12.82 -13.47
C GLU A 237 4.74 -13.88 -14.51
N ALA A 238 4.61 -13.49 -15.77
CA ALA A 238 4.33 -14.41 -16.87
C ALA A 238 5.51 -15.34 -17.18
N ALA A 239 6.75 -14.87 -17.02
CA ALA A 239 7.96 -15.68 -17.20
C ALA A 239 8.10 -16.78 -16.14
N ASP A 240 7.53 -16.57 -14.94
CA ASP A 240 7.49 -17.54 -13.83
C ASP A 240 6.04 -17.89 -13.44
N ALA A 241 5.21 -18.22 -14.42
CA ALA A 241 3.78 -18.46 -14.21
C ALA A 241 3.49 -19.72 -13.35
N ASP A 242 4.39 -20.70 -13.35
CA ASP A 242 4.30 -21.90 -12.50
C ASP A 242 4.78 -21.66 -11.07
N ARG A 243 5.46 -20.52 -10.82
CA ARG A 243 6.01 -20.09 -9.53
C ARG A 243 7.14 -21.00 -9.03
N ALA A 244 7.88 -21.62 -9.96
CA ALA A 244 8.98 -22.52 -9.64
C ALA A 244 10.27 -21.76 -9.29
N GLY A 245 10.55 -20.65 -9.97
CA GLY A 245 11.71 -19.79 -9.70
C GLY A 245 11.52 -18.97 -8.43
N TRP A 246 10.32 -18.39 -8.24
CA TRP A 246 9.98 -17.57 -7.08
C TRP A 246 8.69 -18.07 -6.41
N PRO A 247 8.81 -19.01 -5.45
CA PRO A 247 7.66 -19.59 -4.75
C PRO A 247 6.79 -18.54 -4.06
N ARG A 248 5.51 -18.48 -4.44
CA ARG A 248 4.55 -17.46 -3.94
C ARG A 248 3.09 -17.92 -3.99
N ALA A 249 2.23 -17.26 -3.22
CA ALA A 249 0.83 -17.67 -3.08
C ALA A 249 -0.02 -17.39 -4.33
N LYS A 250 0.22 -16.27 -5.02
CA LYS A 250 -0.51 -15.82 -6.21
C LYS A 250 0.46 -15.65 -7.39
N VAL A 251 0.03 -16.02 -8.60
CA VAL A 251 0.83 -15.79 -9.82
C VAL A 251 1.01 -14.28 -10.03
N ASN A 252 -0.11 -13.57 -10.07
CA ASN A 252 -0.20 -12.11 -10.20
C ASN A 252 -0.80 -11.50 -8.92
N ASP A 253 -0.39 -10.29 -8.59
CA ASP A 253 -1.10 -9.43 -7.63
C ASP A 253 -1.70 -8.18 -8.28
N ASP A 254 -2.65 -7.54 -7.62
CA ASP A 254 -3.11 -6.20 -8.00
C ASP A 254 -1.91 -5.25 -7.89
N ALA A 255 -1.76 -4.34 -8.85
CA ALA A 255 -0.57 -3.50 -8.93
C ALA A 255 -0.93 -2.08 -9.32
N THR A 256 -0.56 -1.11 -8.48
CA THR A 256 -0.97 0.29 -8.59
C THR A 256 0.20 1.21 -8.27
N ILE A 257 0.35 2.27 -9.09
CA ILE A 257 1.36 3.31 -8.91
C ILE A 257 0.71 4.68 -9.05
N ALA A 258 1.02 5.58 -8.12
CA ALA A 258 0.90 7.02 -8.32
C ALA A 258 2.29 7.64 -8.37
N TYR A 259 2.59 8.37 -9.45
CA TYR A 259 3.85 9.08 -9.65
C TYR A 259 3.57 10.57 -9.73
N VAL A 260 4.34 11.38 -8.99
CA VAL A 260 4.11 12.82 -8.85
C VAL A 260 5.38 13.59 -9.10
N GLU A 261 5.36 14.48 -10.08
CA GLU A 261 6.45 15.41 -10.38
C GLU A 261 6.09 16.81 -9.90
N LEU A 262 7.01 17.40 -9.13
CA LEU A 262 6.89 18.71 -8.54
C LEU A 262 7.73 19.69 -9.35
N GLY A 263 7.07 20.42 -10.26
CA GLY A 263 7.73 21.45 -11.07
C GLY A 263 8.16 22.70 -10.30
#